data_AF-A0AAD5LB80-F1
#
_entry.id   AF-A0AAD5LB80-F1
#
_cell.length_a   1.000
_cell.length_b   1.000
_cell.length_c   1.000
_cell.angle_alpha   90.00
_cell.angle_beta   90.00
_cell.angle_gamma   90.00
#
_symmetry.space_group_name_H-M   'P 1'
#
loop_
_entity.id
_entity.type
_entity.pdbx_description
1 polymer ?
#
loop_
_entity_poly.entity_id
_entity_poly.type
_entity_poly.pdbx_seq_one_letter_code
_entity_poly.pdbx_strand_id
1 'polypeptide(L)'
;MSVQVNIFQTLIPINKITVPHLRGNDFEQNQDLSENEVAKIIRMNETVVSVVYEPTETQQIRSSKDGLQCQFVVQYDVDRSSIEREGGEIHVVDEYFVHFFAPTTLLALPKHVSFVLDTSGSMAGTSIEPIVQD
;
A
#
# COMPACT_ATOMS: atom_id res chain seq x y z
N MET A 1 -18.54 -10.38 -9.00
CA MET A 1 -18.18 -9.29 -8.06
C MET A 1 -17.30 -8.32 -8.81
N SER A 2 -17.53 -7.01 -8.68
CA SER A 2 -16.65 -5.97 -9.24
C SER A 2 -16.18 -5.04 -8.14
N VAL A 3 -14.96 -4.53 -8.27
CA VAL A 3 -14.37 -3.56 -7.34
C VAL A 3 -13.87 -2.37 -8.16
N GLN A 4 -14.26 -1.16 -7.76
CA GLN A 4 -13.77 0.07 -8.36
C GLN A 4 -13.20 0.96 -7.27
N VAL A 5 -11.96 1.38 -7.44
CA VAL A 5 -11.26 2.31 -6.54
C VAL A 5 -10.98 3.59 -7.31
N ASN A 6 -11.53 4.70 -6.86
CA ASN A 6 -11.29 6.01 -7.46
C ASN A 6 -10.37 6.82 -6.53
N ILE A 7 -9.25 7.28 -7.08
CA ILE A 7 -8.24 8.07 -6.39
C ILE A 7 -8.28 9.47 -6.97
N PHE A 8 -8.47 10.46 -6.11
CA PHE A 8 -8.52 11.88 -6.45
C PHE A 8 -7.49 12.61 -5.58
N GLN A 9 -6.55 13.30 -6.21
CA GLN A 9 -5.61 14.22 -5.58
C GLN A 9 -5.93 15.67 -6.00
N THR A 10 -5.69 16.62 -5.11
CA THR A 10 -6.02 18.04 -5.38
C THR A 10 -4.92 18.73 -6.18
N LEU A 11 -3.69 18.74 -5.66
CA LEU A 11 -2.59 19.51 -6.28
C LEU A 11 -1.39 18.65 -6.67
N ILE A 12 -1.28 17.43 -6.17
CA ILE A 12 -0.10 16.58 -6.34
C ILE A 12 -0.37 15.44 -7.34
N PRO A 13 0.45 15.28 -8.40
CA PRO A 13 0.37 14.15 -9.32
C PRO A 13 0.55 12.80 -8.62
N ILE A 14 -0.10 11.76 -9.14
CA ILE A 14 0.14 10.36 -8.74
C ILE A 14 1.33 9.84 -9.56
N ASN A 15 2.47 9.51 -8.94
CA ASN A 15 3.65 9.03 -9.68
C ASN A 15 3.76 7.50 -9.75
N LYS A 16 3.20 6.81 -8.76
CA LYS A 16 3.25 5.35 -8.67
C LYS A 16 1.86 4.83 -8.41
N ILE A 17 1.45 3.81 -9.16
CA ILE A 17 0.27 3.03 -8.85
C ILE A 17 0.52 1.58 -9.26
N THR A 18 0.16 0.66 -8.38
CA THR A 18 0.33 -0.77 -8.58
C THR A 18 -0.85 -1.50 -7.96
N VAL A 19 -1.31 -2.53 -8.65
CA VAL A 19 -2.36 -3.43 -8.16
C VAL A 19 -1.76 -4.82 -8.13
N PRO A 20 -1.23 -5.26 -6.97
CA PRO A 20 -0.69 -6.60 -6.84
C PRO A 20 -1.76 -7.68 -7.03
N HIS A 21 -1.31 -8.91 -7.26
CA HIS A 21 -2.14 -10.11 -7.21
C HIS A 21 -2.99 -10.17 -5.94
N LEU A 22 -4.14 -10.85 -6.06
CA LEU A 22 -5.03 -11.09 -4.93
C LEU A 22 -4.28 -11.88 -3.86
N ARG A 23 -4.23 -11.34 -2.64
CA ARG A 23 -3.51 -11.99 -1.53
C ARG A 23 -4.44 -12.90 -0.75
N GLY A 24 -4.01 -14.13 -0.48
CA GLY A 24 -4.68 -15.02 0.46
C GLY A 24 -4.49 -14.55 1.91
N ASN A 25 -5.12 -15.25 2.86
CA ASN A 25 -4.93 -15.00 4.30
C ASN A 25 -3.58 -15.53 4.83
N ASP A 26 -2.82 -16.28 4.02
CA ASP A 26 -1.56 -16.87 4.43
C ASP A 26 -0.46 -15.80 4.47
N PHE A 27 0.20 -15.68 5.63
CA PHE A 27 1.19 -14.63 5.91
C PHE A 27 2.33 -14.59 4.88
N GLU A 28 2.72 -15.75 4.34
CA GLU A 28 3.81 -15.91 3.37
C GLU A 28 3.44 -15.44 1.94
N GLN A 29 2.15 -15.47 1.56
CA GLN A 29 1.71 -15.02 0.24
C GLN A 29 1.63 -13.49 0.11
N ASN A 30 1.85 -12.73 1.18
CA ASN A 30 1.81 -11.27 1.16
C ASN A 30 3.02 -10.61 0.47
N GLN A 31 4.00 -11.40 0.01
CA GLN A 31 5.18 -10.91 -0.70
C GLN A 31 5.06 -11.01 -2.23
N ASP A 32 4.00 -11.61 -2.77
CA ASP A 32 3.79 -11.59 -4.21
C ASP A 32 3.41 -10.16 -4.65
N LEU A 33 4.33 -9.54 -5.40
CA LEU A 33 4.21 -8.20 -5.96
C LEU A 33 3.88 -8.23 -7.45
N SER A 34 3.62 -9.42 -8.02
CA SER A 34 3.21 -9.52 -9.42
C SER A 34 1.90 -8.78 -9.68
N GLU A 35 1.80 -8.20 -10.86
CA GLU A 35 0.68 -7.32 -11.24
C GLU A 35 -0.59 -8.10 -11.56
N ASN A 36 -1.72 -7.63 -11.05
CA ASN A 36 -3.01 -8.25 -11.26
C ASN A 36 -3.45 -8.18 -12.73
N GLU A 37 -3.39 -9.32 -13.42
CA GLU A 37 -3.75 -9.46 -14.85
C GLU A 37 -5.20 -9.03 -15.18
N VAL A 38 -6.09 -9.05 -14.19
CA VAL A 38 -7.52 -8.74 -14.39
C VAL A 38 -7.85 -7.30 -14.04
N ALA A 39 -7.10 -6.68 -13.12
CA ALA A 39 -7.31 -5.30 -12.73
C ALA A 39 -6.84 -4.33 -13.82
N LYS A 40 -7.65 -3.32 -14.11
CA LYS A 40 -7.35 -2.28 -15.09
C LYS A 40 -7.13 -0.97 -14.37
N ILE A 41 -6.02 -0.31 -14.66
CA ILE A 41 -5.71 1.03 -14.18
C ILE A 41 -6.07 2.02 -15.28
N ILE A 42 -7.08 2.86 -15.01
CA ILE A 42 -7.58 3.87 -15.92
C ILE A 42 -7.13 5.23 -15.39
N ARG A 43 -6.18 5.86 -16.08
CA ARG A 43 -5.66 7.17 -15.70
C ARG A 43 -6.37 8.26 -16.51
N MET A 44 -7.18 9.08 -15.84
CA MET A 44 -7.91 10.18 -16.49
C MET A 44 -7.02 11.41 -16.66
N ASN A 45 -6.24 11.74 -15.63
CA ASN A 45 -5.22 12.78 -15.66
C ASN A 45 -4.12 12.48 -14.62
N GLU A 46 -3.27 13.46 -14.33
CA GLU A 46 -2.16 13.26 -13.40
C GLU A 46 -2.59 13.02 -11.94
N THR A 47 -3.74 13.55 -11.54
CA THR A 47 -4.26 13.52 -10.15
C THR A 47 -5.47 12.61 -9.95
N VAL A 48 -6.06 12.10 -11.04
CA VAL A 48 -7.29 11.29 -11.03
C VAL A 48 -7.02 9.96 -11.72
N VAL A 49 -7.16 8.88 -10.96
CA VAL A 49 -6.99 7.50 -11.42
C VAL A 49 -8.14 6.64 -10.91
N SER A 50 -8.64 5.76 -11.76
CA SER A 50 -9.61 4.73 -11.39
C SER A 50 -9.00 3.35 -11.60
N VAL A 51 -9.11 2.47 -10.60
CA VAL A 51 -8.74 1.06 -10.71
C VAL A 51 -10.02 0.25 -10.76
N VAL A 52 -10.17 -0.57 -11.79
CA VAL A 52 -11.36 -1.40 -12.00
C VAL A 52 -10.95 -2.86 -12.05
N TYR A 53 -11.51 -3.65 -11.14
CA TYR A 53 -11.38 -5.11 -11.12
C TYR A 53 -12.75 -5.71 -11.42
N GLU A 54 -12.86 -6.33 -12.59
CA GLU A 54 -14.11 -6.92 -13.10
C GLU A 54 -13.83 -8.29 -13.71
N PRO A 55 -13.58 -9.33 -12.89
CA PRO A 55 -13.27 -10.66 -13.36
C PRO A 55 -14.49 -11.34 -13.98
N THR A 56 -14.29 -12.03 -15.10
CA THR A 56 -15.31 -12.91 -15.68
C THR A 56 -15.57 -14.12 -14.79
N GLU A 57 -16.70 -14.80 -14.96
CA GLU A 57 -16.98 -16.05 -14.23
C GLU A 57 -15.89 -17.10 -14.43
N THR A 58 -15.36 -17.22 -15.66
CA THR A 58 -14.26 -18.13 -15.98
C THR A 58 -12.97 -17.79 -15.23
N GLN A 59 -12.66 -16.49 -15.07
CA GLN A 59 -11.50 -16.03 -14.28
C GLN A 59 -11.72 -16.29 -12.79
N GLN A 60 -12.93 -16.06 -12.27
CA GLN A 60 -13.26 -16.33 -10.87
C GLN A 60 -13.13 -17.82 -10.54
N ILE A 61 -13.69 -18.71 -11.38
CA ILE A 61 -13.61 -20.17 -11.22
C ILE A 61 -12.16 -20.66 -11.31
N ARG A 62 -11.34 -20.05 -12.16
CA ARG A 62 -9.90 -20.38 -12.27
C ARG A 62 -9.15 -20.03 -10.99
N SER A 63 -9.50 -18.90 -10.36
CA SER A 63 -8.85 -18.43 -9.14
C SER A 63 -9.35 -19.16 -7.88
N SER A 64 -10.65 -19.48 -7.80
CA SER A 64 -11.22 -20.30 -6.72
C SER A 64 -12.56 -20.91 -7.12
N LYS A 65 -12.73 -22.21 -6.88
CA LYS A 65 -13.98 -22.93 -7.16
C LYS A 65 -15.08 -22.67 -6.12
N ASP A 66 -14.70 -22.35 -4.88
CA ASP A 66 -15.61 -22.25 -3.74
C ASP A 66 -15.85 -20.81 -3.26
N GLY A 67 -15.31 -19.82 -3.98
CA GLY A 67 -15.41 -18.39 -3.66
C GLY A 67 -14.07 -17.73 -3.37
N LEU A 68 -14.00 -16.40 -3.52
CA LEU A 68 -12.78 -15.61 -3.38
C LEU A 68 -12.71 -15.00 -1.96
N GLN A 69 -11.90 -15.61 -1.08
CA GLN A 69 -11.49 -14.99 0.18
C GLN A 69 -10.07 -14.47 0.03
N CYS A 70 -9.96 -13.19 -0.36
CA CYS A 70 -8.68 -12.56 -0.67
C CYS A 70 -8.69 -11.07 -0.35
N GLN A 71 -7.49 -10.48 -0.29
CA GLN A 71 -7.31 -9.04 -0.24
C GLN A 71 -7.06 -8.50 -1.64
N PHE A 72 -7.83 -7.47 -2.01
CA PHE A 72 -7.58 -6.65 -3.18
C PHE A 72 -6.88 -5.36 -2.72
N VAL A 73 -5.60 -5.21 -3.07
CA VAL A 73 -4.75 -4.10 -2.61
C VAL A 73 -4.46 -3.17 -3.78
N VAL A 74 -4.71 -1.88 -3.59
CA VAL A 74 -4.27 -0.83 -4.51
C VAL A 74 -3.22 0.00 -3.78
N GLN A 75 -2.00 0.03 -4.31
CA GLN A 75 -0.91 0.82 -3.76
C GLN A 75 -0.66 1.99 -4.68
N TYR A 76 -0.64 3.21 -4.15
CA TYR A 76 -0.26 4.38 -4.91
C TYR A 76 0.61 5.31 -4.08
N ASP A 77 1.39 6.12 -4.76
CA ASP A 77 2.16 7.22 -4.17
C ASP A 77 2.03 8.48 -5.04
N VAL A 78 2.29 9.62 -4.43
CA VAL A 78 2.19 10.94 -5.07
C VAL A 78 3.57 11.56 -5.27
N ASP A 79 3.70 12.39 -6.31
CA ASP A 79 4.93 13.11 -6.61
C ASP A 79 5.10 14.34 -5.73
N ARG A 80 5.82 14.19 -4.62
CA ARG A 80 6.03 15.28 -3.67
C ARG A 80 7.08 16.30 -4.14
N SER A 81 7.77 16.07 -5.26
CA SER A 81 8.92 16.88 -5.69
C SER A 81 8.61 18.37 -5.90
N SER A 82 7.38 18.69 -6.32
CA SER A 82 6.94 20.06 -6.59
C SER A 82 6.70 20.89 -5.32
N ILE A 83 6.36 20.26 -4.20
CA ILE A 83 5.95 20.94 -2.96
C ILE A 83 6.96 20.80 -1.81
N GLU A 84 8.10 20.15 -2.06
CA GLU A 84 9.09 19.92 -1.00
C GLU A 84 9.64 21.21 -0.40
N ARG A 85 9.86 22.23 -1.25
CA ARG A 85 10.40 23.54 -0.82
C ARG A 85 9.36 24.39 -0.08
N GLU A 86 8.09 24.04 -0.19
CA GLU A 86 6.96 24.81 0.35
C GLU A 86 6.46 24.25 1.69
N GLY A 87 7.10 23.18 2.20
CA GLY A 87 6.72 22.58 3.48
C GLY A 87 5.50 21.66 3.39
N GLY A 88 5.22 21.10 2.21
CA GLY A 88 4.13 20.15 2.00
C GLY A 88 2.85 20.79 1.43
N GLU A 89 1.73 20.10 1.57
CA GLU A 89 0.42 20.52 1.03
C GLU A 89 -0.60 20.70 2.16
N ILE A 90 -1.33 21.82 2.16
CA ILE A 90 -2.39 22.10 3.12
C ILE A 90 -3.72 22.17 2.37
N HIS A 91 -4.65 21.29 2.75
CA HIS A 91 -6.03 21.33 2.27
C HIS A 91 -6.89 21.96 3.35
N VAL A 92 -7.69 22.95 3.00
CA VAL A 92 -8.64 23.61 3.90
C VAL A 92 -10.04 23.34 3.38
N VAL A 93 -10.89 22.71 4.20
CA VAL A 93 -12.29 22.43 3.91
C VAL A 93 -13.12 22.90 5.09
N ASP A 94 -13.91 23.96 4.86
CA ASP A 94 -14.67 24.67 5.88
C ASP A 94 -13.78 25.12 7.06
N GLU A 95 -14.01 24.59 8.25
CA GLU A 95 -13.25 24.90 9.48
C GLU A 95 -12.11 23.90 9.75
N TYR A 96 -11.92 22.91 8.87
CA TYR A 96 -10.93 21.84 9.05
C TYR A 96 -9.79 21.98 8.05
N PHE A 97 -8.61 21.53 8.46
CA PHE A 97 -7.47 21.42 7.56
C PHE A 97 -6.74 20.09 7.73
N VAL A 98 -6.10 19.65 6.65
CA VAL A 98 -5.16 18.52 6.65
C VAL A 98 -3.85 19.02 6.07
N HIS A 99 -2.75 18.77 6.79
CA HIS A 99 -1.40 19.12 6.35
C HIS A 99 -0.61 17.85 6.06
N PHE A 100 -0.28 17.65 4.79
CA PHE A 100 0.55 16.54 4.32
C PHE A 100 2.01 17.00 4.26
N PHE A 101 2.85 16.45 5.15
CA PHE A 101 4.29 16.76 5.20
C PHE A 101 5.14 15.48 5.21
N ALA A 102 5.84 15.24 4.10
CA ALA A 102 6.74 14.09 3.93
C ALA A 102 7.87 14.44 2.93
N PRO A 103 8.88 15.24 3.35
CA PRO A 103 9.99 15.62 2.47
C PRO A 103 10.85 14.42 2.09
N THR A 104 11.24 14.29 0.81
CA THR A 104 12.05 13.14 0.35
C THR A 104 13.55 13.41 0.30
N THR A 105 13.96 14.68 0.44
CA THR A 105 15.36 15.14 0.32
C THR A 105 16.13 15.21 1.65
N LEU A 106 15.54 14.75 2.76
CA LEU A 106 16.20 14.78 4.07
C LEU A 106 17.19 13.60 4.22
N LEU A 107 18.42 13.90 4.64
CA LEU A 107 19.39 12.86 4.99
C LEU A 107 18.92 12.07 6.22
N ALA A 108 19.17 10.75 6.20
CA ALA A 108 18.92 9.91 7.36
C ALA A 108 19.73 10.42 8.55
N LEU A 109 19.03 10.84 9.61
CA LEU A 109 19.68 11.28 10.84
C LEU A 109 20.30 10.07 11.55
N PRO A 110 21.53 10.18 12.08
CA PRO A 110 22.08 9.16 12.96
C PRO A 110 21.15 8.96 14.17
N LYS A 111 20.75 7.71 14.43
CA LYS A 111 19.90 7.34 15.57
C LYS A 111 20.64 6.34 16.45
N HIS A 112 20.58 6.53 17.76
CA HIS A 112 21.00 5.51 18.71
C HIS A 112 19.79 4.62 19.02
N VAL A 113 19.76 3.43 18.43
CA VAL A 113 18.66 2.46 18.62
C VAL A 113 19.13 1.38 19.59
N SER A 114 18.36 1.13 20.64
CA SER A 114 18.63 0.07 21.61
C SER A 114 17.44 -0.88 21.65
N PHE A 115 17.71 -2.17 21.41
CA PHE A 115 16.72 -3.23 21.49
C PHE A 115 16.80 -3.86 22.88
N VAL A 116 15.67 -3.85 23.59
CA VAL A 116 15.53 -4.57 24.88
C VAL A 116 14.53 -5.70 24.62
N LEU A 117 15.04 -6.92 24.67
CA LEU A 117 14.28 -8.12 24.32
C LEU A 117 13.97 -8.92 25.58
N ASP A 118 12.73 -9.37 25.71
CA ASP A 118 12.37 -10.34 26.72
C ASP A 118 13.01 -11.69 26.37
N THR A 119 13.62 -12.33 27.37
CA THR A 119 14.25 -13.66 27.28
C THR A 119 13.68 -14.61 28.34
N SER A 120 12.55 -14.25 28.95
CA SER A 120 11.84 -15.06 29.92
C SER A 120 11.38 -16.40 29.32
N GLY A 121 11.02 -17.34 30.19
CA GLY A 121 10.56 -18.66 29.76
C GLY A 121 9.33 -18.65 28.84
N SER A 122 8.49 -17.61 28.87
CA SER A 122 7.34 -17.48 27.94
C SER A 122 7.76 -17.20 26.50
N MET A 123 9.00 -16.76 26.28
CA MET A 123 9.56 -16.56 24.95
C MET A 123 10.06 -17.86 24.31
N ALA A 124 10.04 -18.98 25.04
CA ALA A 124 10.53 -20.26 24.53
C ALA A 124 9.72 -20.76 23.31
N GLY A 125 10.41 -21.23 22.28
CA GLY A 125 9.83 -21.75 21.04
C GLY A 125 9.75 -20.72 19.93
N THR A 126 8.67 -20.75 19.14
CA THR A 126 8.50 -19.95 17.91
C THR A 126 8.54 -18.44 18.11
N SER A 127 8.44 -17.94 19.34
CA SER A 127 8.51 -16.51 19.65
C SER A 127 9.94 -15.95 19.65
N ILE A 128 10.95 -16.73 20.06
CA ILE A 128 12.35 -16.27 20.09
C ILE A 128 13.13 -16.64 18.82
N GLU A 129 12.71 -17.70 18.12
CA GLU A 129 13.42 -18.21 16.92
C GLU A 129 13.62 -17.15 15.81
N PRO A 130 12.61 -16.36 15.40
CA PRO A 130 12.79 -15.34 14.35
C PRO A 130 13.61 -14.13 14.82
N ILE A 131 13.79 -13.94 16.13
CA ILE A 131 14.53 -12.82 16.71
C ILE A 131 16.05 -13.11 16.71
N VAL A 132 16.44 -14.38 16.70
CA VAL A 132 17.83 -14.85 16.81
C VAL A 132 18.42 -15.28 15.46
N GLN A 133 17.66 -15.20 14.36
CA GLN A 133 18.18 -15.48 13.02
C GLN A 133 18.86 -14.24 12.44
N ASP A 134 20.16 -14.38 12.16
CA ASP A 134 21.04 -13.40 11.50
C ASP A 134 20.80 -13.27 9.98
#